data_AF-A0A4P7B9X4-F1
#
_entry.id   AF-A0A4P7B9X4-F1
#
_cell.length_a   1.000
_cell.length_b   1.000
_cell.length_c   1.000
_cell.angle_alpha   90.00
_cell.angle_beta   90.00
_cell.angle_gamma   90.00
#
_symmetry.space_group_name_H-M   'P 1'
#
loop_
_entity.id
_entity.type
_entity.pdbx_description
1 polymer ?
#
loop_
_entity_poly.entity_id
_entity_poly.type
_entity_poly.pdbx_seq_one_letter_code
_entity_poly.pdbx_strand_id
1 'polypeptide(L)'
;MHKNRKRDWYHAAWMHPAREPVHGLTFERGSRLHELSAQQTRRTNNWAIGFYNRVGATAFAKVWKDRTQPTTAGFSFPEGTVSAKLLFTDATDEEAPYLKGNNLTWEADIRGNGQPVALRLLQVDVAIKHKPGNGLNGWVFGTFYFDGRLGHAHYWNNLVPAGLEWGTSPDFTRADFAQGKRPPQSWVNPVADAQFATRAPDGKLGYLGRMNGPVDDPRSSCLACHSRAMDMAGGADPPLFATFAASRIRQVAVAPNQTYETVLAAGPVNEEEVGFFFRNLAPGESFDGTHQSLDYSLQLMKGVEFWGAWVKEQTATPALMRRRNAGTTRGN
;
A
#
# COMPACT_ATOMS: atom_id res chain seq x y z
N MET A 1 18.66 4.66 -4.67
CA MET A 1 19.01 4.29 -3.27
C MET A 1 20.30 3.50 -3.15
N HIS A 2 20.53 2.45 -3.95
CA HIS A 2 21.73 1.61 -3.92
C HIS A 2 23.10 2.34 -3.95
N LYS A 3 23.19 3.58 -4.46
CA LYS A 3 24.41 4.42 -4.42
C LYS A 3 24.19 5.79 -3.77
N ASN A 4 23.20 5.92 -2.88
CA ASN A 4 22.98 7.18 -2.17
C ASN A 4 24.03 7.36 -1.07
N ARG A 5 24.93 8.33 -1.24
CA ARG A 5 25.98 8.67 -0.25
C ARG A 5 25.62 9.87 0.63
N LYS A 6 24.44 10.49 0.43
CA LYS A 6 24.04 11.72 1.15
C LYS A 6 23.22 11.42 2.39
N ARG A 7 22.28 10.48 2.32
CA ARG A 7 21.36 10.15 3.41
C ARG A 7 21.02 8.67 3.40
N ASP A 8 20.99 8.08 4.59
CA ASP A 8 20.58 6.69 4.77
C ASP A 8 19.05 6.55 4.61
N TRP A 9 18.65 5.45 3.99
CA TRP A 9 17.27 5.01 3.86
C TRP A 9 17.18 3.55 4.30
N TYR A 10 16.07 3.21 4.93
CA TYR A 10 15.90 1.93 5.62
C TYR A 10 14.60 1.27 5.15
N HIS A 11 14.56 -0.05 5.05
CA HIS A 11 13.32 -0.78 4.79
C HIS A 11 12.77 -1.37 6.10
N ALA A 12 11.49 -1.71 6.12
CA ALA A 12 10.86 -2.34 7.28
C ALA A 12 11.51 -3.71 7.60
N ALA A 13 11.61 -4.03 8.89
CA ALA A 13 12.08 -5.33 9.37
C ALA A 13 11.02 -6.43 9.17
N TRP A 14 11.44 -7.69 9.27
CA TRP A 14 10.56 -8.88 9.19
C TRP A 14 9.78 -9.09 7.89
N MET A 15 10.06 -8.32 6.85
CA MET A 15 9.45 -8.52 5.54
C MET A 15 10.07 -9.65 4.72
N HIS A 16 11.22 -10.21 5.13
CA HIS A 16 11.97 -11.23 4.37
C HIS A 16 11.15 -12.45 3.91
N PRO A 17 10.10 -12.94 4.61
CA PRO A 17 9.30 -14.07 4.12
C PRO A 17 8.51 -13.76 2.84
N ALA A 18 8.28 -12.48 2.52
CA ALA A 18 7.52 -12.03 1.36
C ALA A 18 8.38 -11.34 0.30
N ARG A 19 9.71 -11.40 0.41
CA ARG A 19 10.64 -10.65 -0.42
C ARG A 19 11.19 -11.53 -1.53
N GLU A 20 11.20 -11.04 -2.77
CA GLU A 20 11.96 -11.68 -3.83
C GLU A 20 13.48 -11.55 -3.56
N PRO A 21 14.30 -12.51 -4.03
CA PRO A 21 15.67 -12.70 -3.54
C PRO A 21 16.74 -11.74 -4.09
N VAL A 22 16.47 -11.00 -5.16
CA VAL A 22 17.44 -10.17 -5.88
C VAL A 22 17.47 -8.73 -5.36
N HIS A 23 16.31 -8.09 -5.24
CA HIS A 23 16.15 -6.68 -4.87
C HIS A 23 15.37 -6.47 -3.56
N GLY A 24 14.81 -7.52 -2.97
CA GLY A 24 13.92 -7.42 -1.82
C GLY A 24 12.58 -6.73 -2.16
N LEU A 25 12.01 -6.93 -3.34
CA LEU A 25 10.65 -6.48 -3.64
C LEU A 25 9.60 -7.40 -2.97
N THR A 26 8.44 -6.86 -2.63
CA THR A 26 7.28 -7.61 -2.14
C THR A 26 6.19 -7.57 -3.21
N PHE A 27 5.54 -8.71 -3.47
CA PHE A 27 4.39 -8.76 -4.36
C PHE A 27 3.25 -7.96 -3.75
N GLU A 28 2.76 -6.96 -4.48
CA GLU A 28 1.65 -6.12 -4.03
C GLU A 28 0.33 -6.71 -4.53
N ARG A 29 0.18 -6.78 -5.86
CA ARG A 29 -0.96 -7.41 -6.53
C ARG A 29 -0.75 -7.48 -8.04
N GLY A 30 -1.66 -8.19 -8.72
CA GLY A 30 -1.77 -8.08 -10.16
C GLY A 30 -2.65 -6.92 -10.62
N SER A 31 -2.30 -6.27 -11.74
CA SER A 31 -3.13 -5.25 -12.39
C SER A 31 -4.38 -5.87 -13.01
N ARG A 32 -5.52 -5.24 -12.74
CA ARG A 32 -6.84 -5.63 -13.26
C ARG A 32 -6.96 -5.30 -14.74
N LEU A 33 -8.01 -5.79 -15.38
CA LEU A 33 -8.27 -5.50 -16.79
C LEU A 33 -8.34 -3.98 -17.02
N HIS A 34 -7.62 -3.50 -18.03
CA HIS A 34 -7.55 -2.10 -18.45
C HIS A 34 -7.12 -1.10 -17.37
N GLU A 35 -6.44 -1.58 -16.34
CA GLU A 35 -6.01 -0.74 -15.23
C GLU A 35 -4.83 0.16 -15.61
N LEU A 36 -3.90 -0.38 -16.41
CA LEU A 36 -2.73 0.36 -16.86
C LEU A 36 -2.98 1.11 -18.18
N SER A 37 -3.77 0.50 -19.08
CA SER A 37 -4.20 1.09 -20.35
C SER A 37 -5.34 0.25 -20.94
N ALA A 38 -6.05 0.76 -21.94
CA ALA A 38 -7.04 -0.03 -22.69
C ALA A 38 -6.45 -1.27 -23.39
N GLN A 39 -5.13 -1.32 -23.61
CA GLN A 39 -4.45 -2.43 -24.28
C GLN A 39 -4.06 -3.55 -23.32
N GLN A 40 -4.03 -3.29 -22.01
CA GLN A 40 -3.65 -4.30 -21.02
C GLN A 40 -4.81 -5.24 -20.69
N THR A 41 -4.76 -6.44 -21.27
CA THR A 41 -5.75 -7.50 -21.05
C THR A 41 -5.28 -8.58 -20.07
N ARG A 42 -4.00 -8.93 -20.11
CA ARG A 42 -3.34 -9.87 -19.18
C ARG A 42 -3.25 -9.29 -17.77
N ARG A 43 -3.37 -10.13 -16.74
CA ARG A 43 -3.02 -9.74 -15.37
C ARG A 43 -1.51 -9.58 -15.21
N THR A 44 -1.03 -8.34 -15.21
CA THR A 44 0.39 -8.01 -14.98
C THR A 44 0.70 -8.04 -13.49
N ASN A 45 1.93 -8.32 -13.08
CA ASN A 45 2.35 -8.40 -11.68
C ASN A 45 3.01 -7.12 -11.24
N ASN A 46 2.61 -6.62 -10.06
CA ASN A 46 3.21 -5.43 -9.46
C ASN A 46 3.94 -5.77 -8.17
N TRP A 47 5.15 -5.24 -8.04
CA TRP A 47 6.10 -5.54 -6.98
C TRP A 47 6.70 -4.25 -6.44
N ALA A 48 6.88 -4.15 -5.13
CA ALA A 48 7.31 -2.90 -4.53
C ALA A 48 8.31 -3.05 -3.39
N ILE A 49 9.02 -1.97 -3.12
CA ILE A 49 9.85 -1.83 -1.92
C ILE A 49 9.64 -0.45 -1.31
N GLY A 50 9.38 -0.45 -0.01
CA GLY A 50 9.19 0.75 0.80
C GLY A 50 10.46 1.10 1.57
N PHE A 51 10.74 2.39 1.64
CA PHE A 51 11.88 2.96 2.34
C PHE A 51 11.44 4.07 3.27
N TYR A 52 12.11 4.19 4.40
CA TYR A 52 11.89 5.21 5.41
C TYR A 52 13.17 6.02 5.59
N ASN A 53 13.02 7.31 5.82
CA ASN A 53 14.14 8.13 6.27
C ASN A 53 14.60 7.70 7.66
N ARG A 54 15.76 8.20 8.11
CA ARG A 54 16.32 7.89 9.43
C ARG A 54 15.32 8.12 10.57
N VAL A 55 14.55 9.20 10.53
CA VAL A 55 13.55 9.54 11.56
C VAL A 55 12.52 8.41 11.70
N GLY A 56 11.90 7.99 10.59
CA GLY A 56 10.96 6.87 10.59
C GLY A 56 11.59 5.55 11.02
N ALA A 57 12.83 5.29 10.59
CA ALA A 57 13.57 4.08 10.95
C ALA A 57 13.76 3.93 12.47
N THR A 58 13.89 5.03 13.23
CA THR A 58 13.97 4.95 14.70
C THR A 58 12.71 4.39 15.34
N ALA A 59 11.53 4.58 14.73
CA ALA A 59 10.28 4.01 15.24
C ALA A 59 10.29 2.49 15.13
N PHE A 60 10.72 1.95 13.97
CA PHE A 60 10.92 0.51 13.80
C PHE A 60 11.93 -0.05 14.80
N ALA A 61 13.05 0.64 15.01
CA ALA A 61 14.07 0.19 15.97
C ALA A 61 13.53 0.06 17.41
N LYS A 62 12.55 0.89 17.79
CA LYS A 62 11.87 0.78 19.10
C LYS A 62 11.00 -0.46 19.19
N VAL A 63 10.23 -0.76 18.14
CA VAL A 63 9.40 -1.97 18.09
C VAL A 63 10.26 -3.21 18.23
N TRP A 64 11.37 -3.28 17.49
CA TRP A 64 12.24 -4.46 17.43
C TRP A 64 13.43 -4.39 18.41
N LYS A 65 13.35 -3.56 19.46
CA LYS A 65 14.43 -3.40 20.45
C LYS A 65 14.77 -4.73 21.10
N ASP A 66 13.76 -5.44 21.58
CA ASP A 66 13.87 -6.86 21.89
C ASP A 66 13.48 -7.66 20.64
N ARG A 67 14.47 -8.31 20.03
CA ARG A 67 14.29 -9.09 18.80
C ARG A 67 13.40 -10.32 19.00
N THR A 68 13.21 -10.74 20.25
CA THR A 68 12.40 -11.90 20.62
C THR A 68 10.99 -11.53 21.03
N GLN A 69 10.71 -10.25 21.29
CA GLN A 69 9.41 -9.76 21.78
C GLN A 69 9.19 -8.32 21.26
N PRO A 70 8.69 -8.16 20.02
CA PRO A 70 8.41 -6.82 19.50
C PRO A 70 7.35 -6.11 20.33
N THR A 71 7.52 -4.80 20.51
CA THR A 71 6.58 -3.97 21.27
C THR A 71 5.91 -2.94 20.36
N THR A 72 4.62 -3.15 20.08
CA THR A 72 3.79 -2.29 19.22
C THR A 72 2.91 -1.32 20.00
N ALA A 73 2.78 -1.50 21.32
CA ALA A 73 1.96 -0.65 22.17
C ALA A 73 2.36 0.83 22.06
N GLY A 74 1.39 1.69 21.76
CA GLY A 74 1.61 3.13 21.60
C GLY A 74 2.52 3.50 20.43
N PHE A 75 2.67 2.63 19.43
CA PHE A 75 3.47 2.92 18.25
C PHE A 75 2.95 4.17 17.53
N SER A 76 3.86 5.11 17.28
CA SER A 76 3.64 6.21 16.36
C SER A 76 4.97 6.63 15.73
N PHE A 77 4.91 7.03 14.47
CA PHE A 77 6.04 7.63 13.80
C PHE A 77 6.28 9.05 14.30
N PRO A 78 7.54 9.44 14.56
CA PRO A 78 7.86 10.83 14.84
C PRO A 78 7.50 11.74 13.65
N GLU A 79 7.09 12.97 13.95
CA GLU A 79 6.93 14.03 12.94
C GLU A 79 8.21 14.18 12.10
N GLY A 80 8.05 14.43 10.79
CA GLY A 80 9.17 14.45 9.85
C GLY A 80 9.61 13.07 9.36
N THR A 81 8.92 12.00 9.78
CA THR A 81 9.04 10.70 9.10
C THR A 81 8.62 10.85 7.65
N VAL A 82 9.44 10.31 6.75
CA VAL A 82 9.14 10.22 5.33
C VAL A 82 9.26 8.77 4.91
N SER A 83 8.22 8.26 4.26
CA SER A 83 8.22 6.98 3.54
C SER A 83 8.23 7.26 2.04
N ALA A 84 8.98 6.46 1.29
CA ALA A 84 8.95 6.43 -0.17
C ALA A 84 8.86 4.97 -0.64
N LYS A 85 7.89 4.63 -1.48
CA LYS A 85 7.69 3.29 -2.04
C LYS A 85 7.94 3.35 -3.53
N LEU A 86 8.83 2.50 -4.02
CA LEU A 86 9.00 2.26 -5.44
C LEU A 86 8.18 1.04 -5.82
N LEU A 87 7.31 1.19 -6.81
CA LEU A 87 6.42 0.13 -7.27
C LEU A 87 6.66 -0.08 -8.78
N PHE A 88 6.92 -1.32 -9.12
CA PHE A 88 7.30 -1.78 -10.46
C PHE A 88 6.26 -2.74 -11.02
N THR A 89 6.24 -2.89 -12.35
CA THR A 89 5.33 -3.80 -13.06
C THR A 89 6.05 -4.65 -14.10
N ASP A 90 5.56 -5.87 -14.33
CA ASP A 90 5.97 -6.76 -15.44
C ASP A 90 5.17 -6.54 -16.73
N ALA A 91 4.37 -5.47 -16.81
CA ALA A 91 3.67 -5.10 -18.03
C ALA A 91 4.67 -4.87 -19.18
N THR A 92 4.27 -5.08 -20.43
CA THR A 92 5.05 -4.71 -21.62
C THR A 92 4.81 -3.25 -22.06
N ASP A 93 5.55 -2.77 -23.04
CA ASP A 93 5.30 -1.46 -23.66
C ASP A 93 3.91 -1.39 -24.31
N GLU A 94 3.42 -2.48 -24.89
CA GLU A 94 2.10 -2.56 -25.50
C GLU A 94 0.99 -2.52 -24.45
N GLU A 95 1.20 -3.19 -23.31
CA GLU A 95 0.25 -3.21 -22.19
C GLU A 95 0.24 -1.87 -21.41
N ALA A 96 1.37 -1.18 -21.31
CA ALA A 96 1.45 0.12 -20.64
C ALA A 96 2.29 1.12 -21.47
N PRO A 97 1.74 1.69 -22.56
CA PRO A 97 2.50 2.53 -23.50
C PRO A 97 3.14 3.78 -22.90
N TYR A 98 2.56 4.31 -21.82
CA TYR A 98 3.11 5.48 -21.13
C TYR A 98 4.40 5.17 -20.35
N LEU A 99 4.68 3.89 -20.05
CA LEU A 99 5.92 3.47 -19.40
C LEU A 99 7.09 3.31 -20.36
N LYS A 100 6.84 3.32 -21.68
CA LYS A 100 7.84 3.18 -22.74
C LYS A 100 8.88 4.30 -22.67
N GLY A 101 10.13 3.97 -22.96
CA GLY A 101 11.24 4.93 -23.04
C GLY A 101 12.26 4.74 -21.92
N ASN A 102 12.91 5.83 -21.52
CA ASN A 102 13.94 5.80 -20.47
C ASN A 102 13.30 5.63 -19.08
N ASN A 103 13.04 4.38 -18.70
CA ASN A 103 12.47 3.97 -17.42
C ASN A 103 13.53 3.34 -16.51
N LEU A 104 13.33 3.42 -15.19
CA LEU A 104 14.10 2.62 -14.25
C LEU A 104 13.63 1.16 -14.33
N THR A 105 14.50 0.29 -14.83
CA THR A 105 14.26 -1.15 -14.91
C THR A 105 15.11 -1.90 -13.91
N TRP A 106 14.53 -2.87 -13.21
CA TRP A 106 15.21 -3.83 -12.33
C TRP A 106 14.93 -5.26 -12.76
N GLU A 107 15.95 -6.12 -12.74
CA GLU A 107 15.83 -7.55 -13.01
C GLU A 107 15.50 -8.27 -11.70
N ALA A 108 14.28 -8.78 -11.56
CA ALA A 108 13.81 -9.40 -10.33
C ALA A 108 13.34 -10.85 -10.55
N ASP A 109 13.68 -11.75 -9.64
CA ASP A 109 13.20 -13.14 -9.67
C ASP A 109 11.81 -13.25 -9.02
N ILE A 110 10.80 -12.75 -9.74
CA ILE A 110 9.41 -12.73 -9.26
C ILE A 110 8.74 -14.13 -9.28
N ARG A 111 9.44 -15.14 -9.79
CA ARG A 111 8.96 -16.53 -9.90
C ARG A 111 9.66 -17.45 -8.90
N GLY A 112 10.74 -17.00 -8.27
CA GLY A 112 11.54 -17.79 -7.34
C GLY A 112 12.25 -18.97 -8.00
N ASN A 113 12.54 -18.89 -9.29
CA ASN A 113 13.11 -19.99 -10.08
C ASN A 113 14.51 -19.67 -10.63
N GLY A 114 15.15 -18.60 -10.14
CA GLY A 114 16.46 -18.15 -10.57
C GLY A 114 16.49 -17.55 -11.97
N GLN A 115 15.34 -17.19 -12.55
CA GLN A 115 15.23 -16.56 -13.87
C GLN A 115 14.61 -15.15 -13.72
N PRO A 116 15.43 -14.13 -13.45
CA PRO A 116 14.95 -12.75 -13.33
C PRO A 116 14.22 -12.29 -14.59
N VAL A 117 13.24 -11.41 -14.39
CA VAL A 117 12.55 -10.68 -15.45
C VAL A 117 12.64 -9.18 -15.21
N ALA A 118 12.66 -8.42 -16.30
CA ALA A 118 12.65 -6.98 -16.27
C ALA A 118 11.32 -6.44 -15.69
N LEU A 119 11.42 -5.66 -14.62
CA LEU A 119 10.32 -4.87 -14.08
C LEU A 119 10.59 -3.38 -14.30
N ARG A 120 9.57 -2.63 -14.70
CA ARG A 120 9.66 -1.19 -14.99
C ARG A 120 9.02 -0.38 -13.88
N LEU A 121 9.63 0.74 -13.48
CA LEU A 121 9.05 1.63 -12.48
C LEU A 121 7.72 2.18 -13.02
N LEU A 122 6.67 1.95 -12.25
CA LEU A 122 5.29 2.30 -12.58
C LEU A 122 4.81 3.48 -11.73
N GLN A 123 5.11 3.42 -10.43
CA GLN A 123 4.55 4.31 -9.43
C GLN A 123 5.58 4.56 -8.32
N VAL A 124 5.56 5.79 -7.78
CA VAL A 124 6.30 6.16 -6.56
C VAL A 124 5.33 6.77 -5.58
N ASP A 125 5.14 6.12 -4.44
CA ASP A 125 4.35 6.68 -3.34
C ASP A 125 5.26 7.36 -2.33
N VAL A 126 4.80 8.46 -1.77
CA VAL A 126 5.48 9.22 -0.73
C VAL A 126 4.47 9.51 0.38
N ALA A 127 4.84 9.21 1.62
CA ALA A 127 4.04 9.57 2.78
C ALA A 127 4.89 10.39 3.75
N ILE A 128 4.36 11.52 4.22
CA ILE A 128 5.05 12.43 5.13
C ILE A 128 4.23 12.57 6.40
N LYS A 129 4.86 12.26 7.54
CA LYS A 129 4.30 12.50 8.86
C LYS A 129 4.38 13.98 9.18
N HIS A 130 3.24 14.58 9.47
CA HIS A 130 3.17 15.95 9.97
C HIS A 130 2.27 16.01 11.20
N LYS A 131 2.32 17.11 11.94
CA LYS A 131 1.43 17.33 13.07
C LYS A 131 -0.04 17.36 12.58
N PRO A 132 -0.97 16.63 13.21
CA PRO A 132 -2.38 16.77 12.91
C PRO A 132 -2.86 18.19 13.26
N GLY A 133 -3.78 18.73 12.44
CA GLY A 133 -4.26 20.11 12.56
C GLY A 133 -4.38 20.80 11.20
N ASN A 134 -5.09 21.93 11.14
CA ASN A 134 -5.32 22.69 9.90
C ASN A 134 -5.89 21.84 8.75
N GLY A 135 -6.77 20.88 9.06
CA GLY A 135 -7.37 19.97 8.08
C GLY A 135 -6.54 18.72 7.73
N LEU A 136 -5.32 18.59 8.27
CA LEU A 136 -4.47 17.40 8.13
C LEU A 136 -4.79 16.37 9.21
N ASN A 137 -4.85 15.10 8.83
CA ASN A 137 -5.03 13.97 9.75
C ASN A 137 -3.74 13.49 10.42
N GLY A 138 -2.62 14.18 10.20
CA GLY A 138 -1.29 13.80 10.70
C GLY A 138 -0.44 13.04 9.67
N TRP A 139 -0.96 12.79 8.47
CA TRP A 139 -0.21 12.30 7.33
C TRP A 139 -0.60 13.02 6.04
N VAL A 140 0.37 13.18 5.14
CA VAL A 140 0.10 13.56 3.75
C VAL A 140 0.67 12.47 2.86
N PHE A 141 -0.19 11.88 2.04
CA PHE A 141 0.15 10.84 1.08
C PHE A 141 0.16 11.45 -0.31
N GLY A 142 1.15 11.10 -1.11
CA GLY A 142 1.32 11.54 -2.47
C GLY A 142 1.77 10.39 -3.34
N THR A 143 1.37 10.42 -4.59
CA THR A 143 1.74 9.40 -5.57
C THR A 143 2.18 10.08 -6.84
N PHE A 144 3.23 9.55 -7.43
CA PHE A 144 3.67 9.84 -8.78
C PHE A 144 3.46 8.58 -9.62
N TYR A 145 3.06 8.75 -10.88
CA TYR A 145 3.18 7.71 -11.88
C TYR A 145 4.36 8.03 -12.79
N PHE A 146 4.97 7.00 -13.35
CA PHE A 146 6.05 7.18 -14.31
C PHE A 146 5.49 7.45 -15.71
N ASP A 147 6.03 8.42 -16.46
CA ASP A 147 5.69 8.65 -17.86
C ASP A 147 6.96 8.77 -18.73
N GLY A 148 7.38 7.65 -19.31
CA GLY A 148 8.59 7.57 -20.11
C GLY A 148 8.51 8.33 -21.44
N ARG A 149 7.30 8.72 -21.87
CA ARG A 149 7.08 9.54 -23.08
C ARG A 149 7.62 10.95 -22.92
N LEU A 150 7.82 11.43 -21.68
CA LEU A 150 8.45 12.71 -21.40
C LEU A 150 9.93 12.75 -21.84
N GLY A 151 10.57 11.58 -21.98
CA GLY A 151 11.86 11.46 -22.65
C GLY A 151 13.04 12.12 -21.94
N HIS A 152 12.93 12.46 -20.65
CA HIS A 152 14.05 13.04 -19.91
C HIS A 152 15.20 12.03 -19.75
N ALA A 153 16.44 12.52 -19.87
CA ALA A 153 17.64 11.71 -19.73
C ALA A 153 17.84 11.18 -18.30
N HIS A 154 17.48 11.98 -17.29
CA HIS A 154 17.39 11.51 -15.91
C HIS A 154 15.98 10.97 -15.67
N TYR A 155 15.85 9.64 -15.55
CA TYR A 155 14.56 8.96 -15.44
C TYR A 155 13.68 9.47 -14.29
N TRP A 156 14.25 9.96 -13.18
CA TRP A 156 13.46 10.56 -12.09
C TRP A 156 12.65 11.79 -12.51
N ASN A 157 13.08 12.50 -13.55
CA ASN A 157 12.35 13.65 -14.09
C ASN A 157 11.14 13.24 -14.93
N ASN A 158 10.97 11.94 -15.23
CA ASN A 158 9.78 11.40 -15.88
C ASN A 158 8.65 11.06 -14.90
N LEU A 159 8.81 11.33 -13.60
CA LEU A 159 7.75 11.17 -12.61
C LEU A 159 6.73 12.32 -12.71
N VAL A 160 5.47 11.97 -12.91
CA VAL A 160 4.34 12.91 -12.97
C VAL A 160 3.50 12.75 -11.70
N PRO A 161 3.19 13.84 -10.97
CA PRO A 161 2.29 13.75 -9.82
C PRO A 161 0.94 13.15 -10.23
N ALA A 162 0.53 12.06 -9.61
CA ALA A 162 -0.80 11.49 -9.74
C ALA A 162 -1.80 12.25 -8.84
N GLY A 163 -1.38 12.55 -7.61
CA GLY A 163 -2.21 13.30 -6.68
C GLY A 163 -1.64 13.38 -5.27
N LEU A 164 -2.43 13.97 -4.37
CA LEU A 164 -2.18 14.12 -2.94
C LEU A 164 -3.46 13.83 -2.13
N GLU A 165 -3.30 13.31 -0.91
CA GLU A 165 -4.36 13.11 0.07
C GLU A 165 -3.84 13.47 1.47
N TRP A 166 -4.60 14.26 2.22
CA TRP A 166 -4.23 14.69 3.58
C TRP A 166 -5.35 14.49 4.62
N GLY A 167 -6.40 13.83 4.16
CA GLY A 167 -7.52 13.32 4.92
C GLY A 167 -8.47 12.61 3.97
N THR A 168 -9.35 11.80 4.51
CA THR A 168 -10.17 10.88 3.71
C THR A 168 -11.52 11.46 3.29
N SER A 169 -11.84 12.71 3.64
CA SER A 169 -13.11 13.38 3.30
C SER A 169 -14.35 12.51 3.64
N PRO A 170 -14.57 12.11 4.91
CA PRO A 170 -15.61 11.13 5.28
C PRO A 170 -17.01 11.49 4.80
N ASP A 171 -17.35 12.78 4.82
CA ASP A 171 -18.70 13.26 4.48
C ASP A 171 -18.93 13.45 2.97
N PHE A 172 -17.94 13.16 2.12
CA PHE A 172 -18.07 13.32 0.67
C PHE A 172 -18.83 12.13 0.04
N THR A 173 -19.99 12.42 -0.54
CA THR A 173 -20.95 11.39 -0.98
C THR A 173 -20.92 11.12 -2.49
N ARG A 174 -21.61 10.07 -2.94
CA ARG A 174 -21.87 9.84 -4.37
C ARG A 174 -22.65 10.97 -5.01
N ALA A 175 -23.59 11.58 -4.29
CA ALA A 175 -24.41 12.69 -4.79
C ALA A 175 -23.53 13.92 -5.08
N ASP A 176 -22.57 14.23 -4.21
CA ASP A 176 -21.60 15.30 -4.44
C ASP A 176 -20.76 15.05 -5.69
N PHE A 177 -20.25 13.83 -5.82
CA PHE A 177 -19.45 13.42 -6.98
C PHE A 177 -20.24 13.54 -8.29
N ALA A 178 -21.51 13.13 -8.29
CA ALA A 178 -22.41 13.24 -9.45
C ALA A 178 -22.69 14.70 -9.85
N GLN A 179 -22.65 15.64 -8.90
CA GLN A 179 -22.72 17.08 -9.14
C GLN A 179 -21.40 17.70 -9.63
N GLY A 180 -20.37 16.88 -9.86
CA GLY A 180 -19.05 17.33 -10.30
C GLY A 180 -18.15 17.86 -9.19
N LYS A 181 -18.58 17.80 -7.92
CA LYS A 181 -17.73 18.18 -6.78
C LYS A 181 -16.57 17.18 -6.62
N ARG A 182 -15.56 17.58 -5.84
CA ARG A 182 -14.40 16.74 -5.52
C ARG A 182 -14.14 16.75 -4.01
N PRO A 183 -13.57 15.66 -3.45
CA PRO A 183 -13.28 15.56 -2.02
C PRO A 183 -12.33 16.68 -1.57
N PRO A 184 -12.65 17.44 -0.51
CA PRO A 184 -11.88 18.62 -0.11
C PRO A 184 -10.51 18.30 0.49
N GLN A 185 -10.26 17.07 0.95
CA GLN A 185 -8.98 16.65 1.53
C GLN A 185 -8.12 15.81 0.57
N SER A 186 -8.43 15.90 -0.72
CA SER A 186 -7.73 15.16 -1.76
C SER A 186 -7.65 15.97 -3.05
N TRP A 187 -6.56 15.76 -3.78
CA TRP A 187 -6.35 16.34 -5.08
C TRP A 187 -5.81 15.26 -6.03
N VAL A 188 -6.42 15.14 -7.21
CA VAL A 188 -5.95 14.30 -8.30
C VAL A 188 -5.52 15.21 -9.43
N ASN A 189 -4.33 14.98 -9.98
CA ASN A 189 -3.83 15.73 -11.12
C ASN A 189 -4.73 15.46 -12.35
N PRO A 190 -5.30 16.48 -13.01
CA PRO A 190 -6.13 16.29 -14.20
C PRO A 190 -5.43 15.51 -15.33
N VAL A 191 -4.11 15.66 -15.47
CA VAL A 191 -3.33 14.89 -16.46
C VAL A 191 -3.33 13.39 -16.11
N ALA A 192 -3.20 13.06 -14.83
CA ALA A 192 -3.28 11.68 -14.35
C ALA A 192 -4.72 11.13 -14.48
N ASP A 193 -5.74 11.92 -14.13
CA ASP A 193 -7.14 11.52 -14.27
C ASP A 193 -7.48 11.18 -15.72
N ALA A 194 -6.96 11.95 -16.68
CA ALA A 194 -7.09 11.65 -18.10
C ALA A 194 -6.29 10.41 -18.53
N GLN A 195 -5.05 10.24 -18.05
CA GLN A 195 -4.20 9.09 -18.38
C GLN A 195 -4.82 7.75 -17.93
N PHE A 196 -5.53 7.75 -16.80
CA PHE A 196 -6.13 6.55 -16.21
C PHE A 196 -7.67 6.52 -16.33
N ALA A 197 -8.24 7.25 -17.30
CA ALA A 197 -9.69 7.35 -17.48
C ALA A 197 -10.38 6.03 -17.87
N THR A 198 -9.62 5.02 -18.34
CA THR A 198 -10.16 3.68 -18.67
C THR A 198 -10.32 2.78 -17.46
N ARG A 199 -9.87 3.25 -16.30
CA ARG A 199 -9.74 2.42 -15.11
C ARG A 199 -11.10 2.14 -14.47
N ALA A 200 -11.40 0.88 -14.23
CA ALA A 200 -12.62 0.49 -13.57
C ALA A 200 -12.68 0.94 -12.08
N PRO A 201 -13.89 1.18 -11.54
CA PRO A 201 -15.17 1.12 -12.25
C PRO A 201 -15.55 2.43 -12.96
N ASP A 202 -15.00 3.56 -12.55
CA ASP A 202 -15.55 4.89 -12.87
C ASP A 202 -14.54 5.82 -13.59
N GLY A 203 -13.40 5.30 -14.06
CA GLY A 203 -12.35 6.10 -14.70
C GLY A 203 -11.64 7.05 -13.74
N LYS A 204 -11.47 6.62 -12.48
CA LYS A 204 -10.91 7.44 -11.40
C LYS A 204 -9.75 6.71 -10.73
N LEU A 205 -8.83 7.51 -10.19
CA LEU A 205 -7.70 6.99 -9.43
C LEU A 205 -8.04 6.55 -8.00
N GLY A 206 -9.31 6.55 -7.58
CA GLY A 206 -9.76 6.04 -6.28
C GLY A 206 -11.26 6.34 -6.06
N TYR A 207 -11.80 5.94 -4.91
CA TYR A 207 -13.24 5.98 -4.66
C TYR A 207 -13.78 7.42 -4.70
N LEU A 208 -14.64 7.71 -5.68
CA LEU A 208 -15.23 9.04 -5.94
C LEU A 208 -14.20 10.17 -6.08
N GLY A 209 -13.01 9.86 -6.58
CA GLY A 209 -11.94 10.83 -6.77
C GLY A 209 -11.14 11.15 -5.51
N ARG A 210 -11.31 10.40 -4.41
CA ARG A 210 -10.31 10.36 -3.33
C ARG A 210 -9.06 9.69 -3.89
N MET A 211 -7.93 10.37 -3.77
CA MET A 211 -6.69 9.97 -4.43
C MET A 211 -6.26 8.57 -3.99
N ASN A 212 -5.93 7.74 -4.98
CA ASN A 212 -5.18 6.50 -4.83
C ASN A 212 -4.16 6.43 -5.97
N GLY A 213 -3.24 5.47 -5.91
CA GLY A 213 -2.27 5.25 -6.98
C GLY A 213 -2.84 4.49 -8.18
N PRO A 214 -2.18 4.59 -9.36
CA PRO A 214 -2.52 3.85 -10.58
C PRO A 214 -2.81 2.36 -10.41
N VAL A 215 -2.18 1.72 -9.43
CA VAL A 215 -2.42 0.31 -9.11
C VAL A 215 -2.79 0.08 -7.64
N ASP A 216 -3.65 0.91 -7.07
CA ASP A 216 -4.31 0.63 -5.78
C ASP A 216 -5.76 0.14 -5.95
N ASP A 217 -6.50 -0.21 -4.89
CA ASP A 217 -7.90 -0.66 -5.03
C ASP A 217 -8.86 0.53 -5.20
N PRO A 218 -9.71 0.59 -6.24
CA PRO A 218 -10.57 1.73 -6.52
C PRO A 218 -11.71 1.89 -5.52
N ARG A 219 -11.94 0.91 -4.64
CA ARG A 219 -12.93 0.99 -3.55
C ARG A 219 -12.40 1.76 -2.32
N SER A 220 -11.17 2.24 -2.36
CA SER A 220 -10.52 2.96 -1.26
C SER A 220 -9.75 4.19 -1.76
N SER A 221 -9.02 4.82 -0.85
CA SER A 221 -7.99 5.85 -1.10
C SER A 221 -6.69 5.45 -0.39
N CYS A 222 -5.60 6.17 -0.68
CA CYS A 222 -4.30 5.88 -0.06
C CYS A 222 -4.39 5.92 1.47
N LEU A 223 -4.94 7.00 2.04
CA LEU A 223 -5.07 7.14 3.49
C LEU A 223 -6.06 6.14 4.08
N ALA A 224 -7.21 5.89 3.46
CA ALA A 224 -8.19 4.93 3.98
C ALA A 224 -7.65 3.48 4.00
N CYS A 225 -6.88 3.09 2.98
CA CYS A 225 -6.21 1.79 2.96
C CYS A 225 -5.19 1.66 4.10
N HIS A 226 -4.38 2.70 4.30
CA HIS A 226 -3.30 2.69 5.29
C HIS A 226 -3.79 2.88 6.73
N SER A 227 -4.91 3.57 6.98
CA SER A 227 -5.43 3.83 8.33
C SER A 227 -5.77 2.56 9.12
N ARG A 228 -5.89 1.43 8.42
CA ARG A 228 -6.14 0.10 8.97
C ARG A 228 -4.90 -0.63 9.48
N ALA A 229 -3.71 -0.04 9.35
CA ALA A 229 -2.49 -0.64 9.85
C ALA A 229 -2.59 -0.83 11.37
N MET A 230 -2.72 -2.09 11.81
CA MET A 230 -2.92 -2.44 13.22
C MET A 230 -2.17 -3.72 13.57
N ASP A 231 -1.83 -3.88 14.85
CA ASP A 231 -1.36 -5.15 15.37
C ASP A 231 -2.56 -6.03 15.73
N MET A 232 -2.86 -6.99 14.86
CA MET A 232 -3.99 -7.90 15.03
C MET A 232 -3.75 -8.99 16.08
N ALA A 233 -2.56 -9.07 16.68
CA ALA A 233 -2.19 -10.11 17.65
C ALA A 233 -2.49 -11.55 17.16
N GLY A 234 -2.39 -11.77 15.84
CA GLY A 234 -2.68 -13.04 15.18
C GLY A 234 -4.17 -13.29 14.86
N GLY A 235 -5.05 -12.32 15.08
CA GLY A 235 -6.42 -12.28 14.57
C GLY A 235 -6.49 -11.94 13.08
N ALA A 236 -7.70 -12.00 12.51
CA ALA A 236 -7.94 -11.69 11.10
C ALA A 236 -8.05 -10.18 10.86
N ASP A 237 -7.43 -9.69 9.79
CA ASP A 237 -7.56 -8.30 9.34
C ASP A 237 -9.04 -7.92 9.17
N PRO A 238 -9.49 -6.72 9.61
CA PRO A 238 -10.86 -6.28 9.36
C PRO A 238 -11.14 -6.16 7.85
N PRO A 239 -12.40 -6.02 7.39
CA PRO A 239 -12.71 -5.81 5.98
C PRO A 239 -12.06 -4.55 5.40
N LEU A 240 -11.35 -4.63 4.27
CA LEU A 240 -10.65 -3.50 3.66
C LEU A 240 -11.60 -2.41 3.11
N PHE A 241 -12.81 -2.78 2.73
CA PHE A 241 -13.75 -1.94 2.02
C PHE A 241 -15.19 -2.25 2.46
N ALA A 242 -16.09 -1.29 2.23
CA ALA A 242 -17.52 -1.49 2.38
C ALA A 242 -18.02 -2.65 1.51
N THR A 243 -19.10 -3.28 1.96
CA THR A 243 -19.73 -4.39 1.23
C THR A 243 -20.25 -3.95 -0.14
N PHE A 244 -20.56 -4.89 -1.03
CA PHE A 244 -21.27 -4.56 -2.27
C PHE A 244 -22.64 -3.91 -1.99
N ALA A 245 -23.34 -4.36 -0.94
CA ALA A 245 -24.62 -3.80 -0.55
C ALA A 245 -24.50 -2.32 -0.14
N ALA A 246 -23.37 -1.89 0.41
CA ALA A 246 -23.15 -0.48 0.72
C ALA A 246 -22.55 0.32 -0.43
N SER A 247 -21.44 -0.14 -1.00
CA SER A 247 -20.68 0.63 -1.99
C SER A 247 -21.26 0.56 -3.41
N ARG A 248 -22.04 -0.48 -3.71
CA ARG A 248 -22.50 -0.85 -5.06
C ARG A 248 -21.37 -1.12 -6.05
N ILE A 249 -20.14 -1.32 -5.56
CA ILE A 249 -19.01 -1.73 -6.38
C ILE A 249 -18.72 -3.20 -6.10
N ARG A 250 -18.66 -4.03 -7.14
CA ARG A 250 -18.25 -5.44 -7.03
C ARG A 250 -17.18 -5.78 -8.05
N GLN A 251 -16.40 -6.79 -7.70
CA GLN A 251 -15.42 -7.37 -8.62
C GLN A 251 -16.15 -8.25 -9.64
N VAL A 252 -15.69 -8.21 -10.89
CA VAL A 252 -16.23 -8.99 -12.01
C VAL A 252 -15.09 -9.78 -12.65
N ALA A 253 -15.31 -11.07 -12.90
CA ALA A 253 -14.36 -11.89 -13.64
C ALA A 253 -14.51 -11.61 -15.14
N VAL A 254 -13.39 -11.33 -15.82
CA VAL A 254 -13.33 -11.13 -17.27
C VAL A 254 -12.12 -11.87 -17.77
N ALA A 255 -12.29 -13.14 -18.13
CA ALA A 255 -11.17 -14.03 -18.47
C ALA A 255 -10.23 -13.39 -19.52
N PRO A 256 -8.90 -13.45 -19.32
CA PRO A 256 -8.16 -14.16 -18.25
C PRO A 256 -7.92 -13.32 -16.98
N ASN A 257 -8.62 -12.21 -16.79
CA ASN A 257 -8.40 -11.24 -15.72
C ASN A 257 -9.68 -10.95 -14.92
N GLN A 258 -9.68 -9.88 -14.14
CA GLN A 258 -10.78 -9.39 -13.34
C GLN A 258 -10.82 -7.85 -13.39
N THR A 259 -11.98 -7.27 -13.14
CA THR A 259 -12.21 -5.82 -13.09
C THR A 259 -13.23 -5.47 -12.00
N TYR A 260 -13.67 -4.23 -11.94
CA TYR A 260 -14.80 -3.79 -11.13
C TYR A 260 -15.92 -3.23 -11.99
N GLU A 261 -17.12 -3.27 -11.44
CA GLU A 261 -18.25 -2.50 -11.97
C GLU A 261 -19.00 -1.81 -10.82
N THR A 262 -19.60 -0.67 -11.15
CA THR A 262 -20.53 0.05 -10.29
C THR A 262 -21.96 -0.30 -10.70
N VAL A 263 -22.77 -0.85 -9.79
CA VAL A 263 -24.13 -1.35 -10.07
C VAL A 263 -25.18 -0.55 -9.28
N LEU A 264 -25.40 0.72 -9.66
CA LEU A 264 -26.36 1.58 -8.97
C LEU A 264 -27.82 1.13 -9.13
N ALA A 265 -28.13 0.34 -10.17
CA ALA A 265 -29.44 -0.28 -10.33
C ALA A 265 -29.80 -1.29 -9.23
N ALA A 266 -28.81 -1.80 -8.48
CA ALA A 266 -29.01 -2.74 -7.38
C ALA A 266 -29.47 -2.06 -6.07
N GLY A 267 -29.59 -0.73 -6.04
CA GLY A 267 -30.05 0.04 -4.89
C GLY A 267 -29.15 1.24 -4.57
N PRO A 268 -29.57 2.10 -3.63
CA PRO A 268 -28.79 3.26 -3.21
C PRO A 268 -27.47 2.85 -2.53
N VAL A 269 -26.48 3.74 -2.59
CA VAL A 269 -25.25 3.64 -1.81
C VAL A 269 -25.59 3.90 -0.34
N ASN A 270 -25.07 3.06 0.57
CA ASN A 270 -25.11 3.35 2.00
C ASN A 270 -23.91 4.22 2.37
N GLU A 271 -24.10 5.54 2.32
CA GLU A 271 -23.03 6.52 2.57
C GLU A 271 -22.47 6.43 4.00
N GLU A 272 -23.27 6.00 4.99
CA GLU A 272 -22.80 5.82 6.37
C GLU A 272 -21.81 4.64 6.47
N GLU A 273 -22.17 3.47 5.91
CA GLU A 273 -21.28 2.30 5.90
C GLU A 273 -20.04 2.58 5.06
N VAL A 274 -20.17 3.27 3.92
CA VAL A 274 -19.00 3.69 3.13
C VAL A 274 -18.13 4.66 3.94
N GLY A 275 -18.73 5.69 4.55
CA GLY A 275 -18.05 6.71 5.36
C GLY A 275 -17.24 6.12 6.51
N PHE A 276 -17.66 5.00 7.10
CA PHE A 276 -16.89 4.26 8.10
C PHE A 276 -15.47 3.90 7.64
N PHE A 277 -15.29 3.50 6.37
CA PHE A 277 -13.97 3.16 5.83
C PHE A 277 -13.13 4.40 5.50
N PHE A 278 -13.77 5.56 5.36
CA PHE A 278 -13.14 6.85 5.08
C PHE A 278 -13.13 7.77 6.30
N ARG A 279 -13.18 7.22 7.53
CA ARG A 279 -12.99 8.01 8.75
C ARG A 279 -11.58 8.60 8.78
N ASN A 280 -11.50 9.85 9.20
CA ASN A 280 -10.25 10.58 9.26
C ASN A 280 -9.51 10.29 10.58
N LEU A 281 -9.03 9.05 10.72
CA LEU A 281 -8.38 8.59 11.95
C LEU A 281 -7.11 9.39 12.25
N ALA A 282 -6.93 9.76 13.52
CA ALA A 282 -5.72 10.41 13.99
C ALA A 282 -4.54 9.43 14.05
N PRO A 283 -3.29 9.93 14.14
CA PRO A 283 -2.14 9.09 14.44
C PRO A 283 -2.33 8.28 15.71
N GLY A 284 -2.12 6.97 15.64
CA GLY A 284 -2.29 6.08 16.80
C GLY A 284 -3.76 5.72 17.11
N GLU A 285 -4.74 6.28 16.39
CA GLU A 285 -6.13 5.87 16.50
C GLU A 285 -6.33 4.52 15.81
N SER A 286 -7.07 3.63 16.49
CA SER A 286 -7.37 2.27 16.01
C SER A 286 -8.54 2.29 15.03
N PHE A 287 -8.44 1.51 13.94
CA PHE A 287 -9.52 1.41 12.97
C PHE A 287 -10.76 0.69 13.53
N ASP A 288 -10.56 -0.33 14.37
CA ASP A 288 -11.66 -1.09 14.99
C ASP A 288 -11.92 -0.71 16.46
N GLY A 289 -11.11 0.19 17.03
CA GLY A 289 -11.23 0.66 18.41
C GLY A 289 -10.69 -0.31 19.46
N THR A 290 -10.17 -1.46 19.05
CA THR A 290 -9.74 -2.56 19.94
C THR A 290 -8.28 -2.94 19.79
N HIS A 291 -7.75 -2.96 18.56
CA HIS A 291 -6.37 -3.32 18.28
C HIS A 291 -5.46 -2.09 18.29
N GLN A 292 -4.17 -2.31 18.53
CA GLN A 292 -3.19 -1.21 18.54
C GLN A 292 -2.96 -0.71 17.12
N SER A 293 -3.10 0.59 16.92
CA SER A 293 -2.73 1.25 15.66
C SER A 293 -1.22 1.14 15.43
N LEU A 294 -0.83 0.96 14.18
CA LEU A 294 0.55 0.96 13.72
C LEU A 294 0.83 2.19 12.83
N ASP A 295 0.12 3.29 13.11
CA ASP A 295 0.31 4.63 12.55
C ASP A 295 0.52 4.62 11.03
N TYR A 296 -0.49 4.14 10.32
CA TYR A 296 -0.55 4.04 8.86
C TYR A 296 0.52 3.12 8.20
N SER A 297 1.27 2.34 8.98
CA SER A 297 2.32 1.44 8.48
C SER A 297 1.83 0.02 8.18
N LEU A 298 1.34 -0.21 6.96
CA LEU A 298 1.05 -1.57 6.50
C LEU A 298 2.30 -2.47 6.47
N GLN A 299 3.49 -1.89 6.28
CA GLN A 299 4.76 -2.64 6.34
C GLN A 299 5.11 -3.11 7.76
N LEU A 300 4.85 -2.29 8.79
CA LEU A 300 5.04 -2.73 10.18
C LEU A 300 4.01 -3.81 10.54
N MET A 301 2.75 -3.60 10.17
CA MET A 301 1.66 -4.57 10.37
C MET A 301 2.05 -5.94 9.81
N LYS A 302 2.45 -6.02 8.53
CA LYS A 302 2.88 -7.28 7.93
C LYS A 302 4.16 -7.84 8.55
N GLY A 303 5.12 -7.00 8.94
CA GLY A 303 6.31 -7.45 9.66
C GLY A 303 5.99 -8.12 11.00
N VAL A 304 5.06 -7.56 11.78
CA VAL A 304 4.60 -8.15 13.05
C VAL A 304 3.81 -9.44 12.81
N GLU A 305 2.95 -9.48 11.78
CA GLU A 305 2.23 -10.69 11.37
C GLU A 305 3.20 -11.83 11.01
N PHE A 306 4.20 -11.55 10.17
CA PHE A 306 5.21 -12.54 9.78
C PHE A 306 6.05 -13.02 10.97
N TRP A 307 6.42 -12.12 11.88
CA TRP A 307 7.10 -12.52 13.12
C TRP A 307 6.22 -13.45 13.97
N GLY A 308 4.94 -13.10 14.15
CA GLY A 308 4.00 -13.91 14.93
C GLY A 308 3.76 -15.29 14.31
N ALA A 309 3.65 -15.37 12.98
CA ALA A 309 3.56 -16.64 12.25
C ALA A 309 4.80 -17.50 12.47
N TRP A 310 5.99 -16.91 12.34
CA TRP A 310 7.25 -17.59 12.59
C TRP A 310 7.35 -18.13 14.03
N VAL A 311 6.98 -17.36 15.05
CA VAL A 311 6.97 -17.83 16.44
C VAL A 311 6.04 -19.03 16.64
N LYS A 312 4.83 -19.00 16.03
CA LYS A 312 3.89 -20.13 16.09
C LYS A 312 4.50 -21.40 15.47
N GLU A 313 5.19 -21.29 14.34
CA GLU A 313 5.88 -22.43 13.71
C GLU A 313 7.02 -22.98 14.59
N GLN A 314 7.84 -22.10 15.16
CA GLN A 314 8.97 -22.51 16.02
C GLN A 314 8.50 -23.17 17.32
N THR A 315 7.35 -22.74 17.86
CA THR A 315 6.78 -23.29 19.10
C THR A 315 5.96 -24.57 18.88
N ALA A 316 5.39 -24.75 17.69
CA ALA A 316 4.69 -25.98 17.29
C ALA A 316 5.64 -27.15 16.99
N THR A 317 6.93 -26.88 16.73
CA THR A 317 7.92 -27.92 16.44
C THR A 317 8.46 -28.56 17.73
N PRO A 318 8.31 -29.89 17.96
CA PRO A 318 8.66 -30.55 19.25
C PRO A 318 10.14 -30.46 19.67
N ALA A 319 11.04 -30.01 18.79
CA ALA A 319 12.48 -29.97 19.05
C ALA A 319 12.89 -29.02 20.20
N LEU A 320 12.06 -28.03 20.54
CA LEU A 320 12.35 -27.06 21.61
C LEU A 320 11.74 -27.39 22.97
N MET A 321 10.71 -28.25 23.05
CA MET A 321 10.18 -28.71 24.35
C MET A 321 11.19 -29.58 25.12
N ARG A 322 12.13 -30.24 24.43
CA ARG A 322 13.16 -31.08 25.09
C ARG A 322 14.31 -30.30 25.72
N ARG A 323 14.52 -29.01 25.39
CA ARG A 323 15.62 -28.21 25.97
C ARG A 323 15.26 -27.47 27.26
N ARG A 324 13.98 -27.33 27.62
CA ARG A 324 13.56 -26.75 28.91
C ARG A 324 13.50 -27.76 30.06
N ASN A 325 13.30 -29.05 29.77
CA ASN A 325 13.18 -30.10 30.81
C ASN A 325 14.49 -30.87 31.10
N ALA A 326 15.59 -30.57 30.40
CA ALA A 326 16.88 -31.24 30.63
C ALA A 326 17.78 -30.53 31.65
N GLY A 327 17.32 -29.43 32.27
CA GLY A 327 18.10 -28.62 33.22
C GLY A 327 17.92 -28.96 34.70
N THR A 328 17.04 -29.89 35.06
CA THR A 328 16.75 -30.24 36.45
C THR A 328 16.84 -31.74 36.70
N THR A 329 18.00 -32.35 36.42
CA THR A 329 18.43 -33.59 37.07
C THR A 329 19.94 -33.77 36.91
N ARG A 330 20.67 -33.54 38.01
CA ARG A 330 21.98 -34.08 38.46
C ARG A 330 22.53 -33.08 39.48
N GLY A 331 22.80 -33.40 40.74
CA GLY A 331 22.75 -34.62 41.52
C GLY A 331 23.41 -34.30 42.88
N ASN A 332 22.92 -34.94 43.94
CA ASN A 332 23.67 -35.10 45.20
C ASN A 332 24.88 -36.00 45.00
#